data_AF-A0A8S3Z0R3-F1
#
_entry.id   AF-A0A8S3Z0R3-F1
#
_cell.length_a   1.000
_cell.length_b   1.000
_cell.length_c   1.000
_cell.angle_alpha   90.00
_cell.angle_beta   90.00
_cell.angle_gamma   90.00
#
_symmetry.space_group_name_H-M   'P 1'
#
loop_
_entity.id
_entity.type
_entity.pdbx_description
1 polymer ?
#
loop_
_entity_poly.entity_id
_entity_poly.type
_entity_poly.pdbx_seq_one_letter_code
_entity_poly.pdbx_strand_id
1 'polypeptide(L)'
;CEKKPVDVVFALDSSDVVGPKDFWYQVKFVRDFTLGLDVGFNKTRIGVVLYSDLVVHGFDVNDHTSLSSAIGDLYRITRTYGGTRIDEVIHY
;
A
#
# COMPACT_ATOMS: atom_id res chain seq x y z
N CYS A 1 21.85 -14.25 -7.63
CA CYS A 1 20.84 -14.20 -6.58
C CYS A 1 19.54 -14.81 -7.09
N GLU A 2 18.96 -15.74 -6.33
CA GLU A 2 17.62 -16.26 -6.58
C GLU A 2 16.60 -15.27 -6.00
N LYS A 3 15.61 -14.85 -6.79
CA LYS A 3 14.52 -13.99 -6.30
C LYS A 3 13.58 -14.85 -5.47
N LYS A 4 13.63 -14.69 -4.15
CA LYS A 4 12.70 -15.36 -3.24
C LYS A 4 11.35 -14.65 -3.26
N PRO A 5 10.23 -15.37 -3.05
CA PRO A 5 8.95 -14.76 -2.75
C PRO A 5 9.07 -13.84 -1.54
N VAL A 6 8.48 -12.65 -1.62
CA VAL A 6 8.50 -11.64 -0.56
C VAL A 6 7.15 -10.97 -0.51
N ASP A 7 6.65 -10.78 0.70
CA ASP A 7 5.46 -9.98 0.94
C ASP A 7 5.90 -8.58 1.37
N VAL A 8 5.40 -7.56 0.69
CA VAL A 8 5.65 -6.16 1.03
C VAL A 8 4.32 -5.48 1.28
N VAL A 9 4.16 -4.92 2.48
CA VAL A 9 2.97 -4.13 2.85
C VAL A 9 3.40 -2.68 2.97
N PHE A 10 2.70 -1.79 2.27
CA PHE A 10 2.90 -0.35 2.39
C PHE A 10 1.90 0.24 3.37
N ALA A 11 2.40 0.89 4.42
CA ALA A 11 1.61 1.72 5.30
C ALA A 11 1.60 3.17 4.78
N LEU A 12 0.45 3.63 4.29
CA LEU A 12 0.27 4.98 3.74
C LEU A 12 -0.35 5.89 4.78
N ASP A 13 0.28 7.03 5.01
CA ASP A 13 -0.26 8.06 5.91
C ASP A 13 -1.42 8.77 5.22
N SER A 14 -2.62 8.61 5.78
CA SER A 14 -3.86 9.20 5.30
C SER A 14 -4.43 10.26 6.24
N SER A 15 -3.63 10.71 7.20
CA SER A 15 -4.01 11.74 8.16
C SER A 15 -4.26 13.10 7.50
N ASP A 16 -4.88 14.01 8.26
CA ASP A 16 -5.23 15.35 7.81
C ASP A 16 -4.00 16.24 7.56
N VAL A 17 -2.88 15.95 8.23
CA VAL A 17 -1.62 16.69 8.02
C VAL A 17 -0.99 16.38 6.67
N VAL A 18 -1.29 15.22 6.09
CA VAL A 18 -0.87 14.86 4.73
C VAL A 18 -1.90 15.38 3.74
N GLY A 19 -1.59 16.48 3.05
CA GLY A 19 -2.50 17.05 2.07
C GLY A 19 -2.85 16.06 0.93
N PRO A 20 -3.97 16.26 0.20
CA PRO A 20 -4.40 15.37 -0.89
C PRO A 20 -3.31 15.12 -1.95
N LYS A 21 -2.49 16.14 -2.23
CA LYS A 21 -1.38 16.06 -3.18
C LYS A 21 -0.26 15.15 -2.67
N ASP A 22 0.10 15.26 -1.39
CA ASP A 22 1.18 14.48 -0.79
C ASP A 22 0.77 13.02 -0.58
N PHE A 23 -0.50 12.78 -0.26
CA PHE A 23 -1.06 11.43 -0.30
C PHE A 23 -0.92 10.81 -1.69
N TRP A 24 -1.23 11.56 -2.76
CA TRP A 24 -1.04 11.08 -4.13
C TRP A 24 0.43 10.76 -4.47
N TYR A 25 1.39 11.48 -3.89
CA TYR A 25 2.80 11.13 -4.04
C TYR A 25 3.15 9.80 -3.38
N GLN A 26 2.58 9.48 -2.22
CA GLN A 26 2.75 8.16 -1.60
C GLN A 26 2.18 7.05 -2.49
N VAL A 27 0.96 7.21 -3.01
CA VAL A 27 0.33 6.25 -3.93
C VAL A 27 1.18 6.07 -5.20
N LYS A 28 1.70 7.17 -5.77
CA LYS A 28 2.60 7.11 -6.93
C LYS A 28 3.91 6.39 -6.61
N PHE A 29 4.49 6.63 -5.43
CA PHE A 29 5.68 5.93 -4.99
C PHE A 29 5.46 4.40 -4.92
N VAL A 30 4.36 3.95 -4.32
CA VAL A 30 4.01 2.51 -4.29
C VAL A 30 3.86 1.96 -5.70
N ARG A 31 3.21 2.69 -6.61
CA ARG A 31 3.06 2.28 -8.00
C ARG A 31 4.39 2.11 -8.71
N ASP A 32 5.24 3.13 -8.65
CA ASP A 32 6.54 3.15 -9.33
C ASP A 32 7.49 2.08 -8.73
N PHE A 33 7.41 1.83 -7.42
CA PHE A 33 8.12 0.73 -6.77
C PHE A 33 7.61 -0.64 -7.26
N THR A 34 6.29 -0.84 -7.26
CA THR A 34 5.64 -2.09 -7.69
C THR A 34 5.99 -2.44 -9.15
N LEU A 35 6.10 -1.44 -10.03
CA LEU A 35 6.54 -1.63 -11.43
C LEU A 35 7.94 -2.24 -11.56
N GLY A 36 8.80 -2.10 -10.55
CA GLY A 36 10.14 -2.68 -10.52
C GLY A 36 10.20 -4.13 -9.99
N LEU A 37 9.07 -4.68 -9.52
CA LEU A 37 9.01 -5.98 -8.89
C LEU A 37 8.44 -7.05 -9.84
N ASP A 38 8.79 -8.31 -9.55
CA ASP A 38 8.19 -9.47 -10.20
C ASP A 38 6.99 -9.94 -9.37
N VAL A 39 5.83 -9.31 -9.60
CA VAL A 39 4.60 -9.54 -8.82
C VAL A 39 3.88 -10.80 -9.29
N GLY A 40 3.47 -11.65 -8.35
CA GLY A 40 2.68 -12.84 -8.63
C GLY A 40 2.45 -13.73 -7.42
N PHE A 41 1.53 -14.69 -7.55
CA PHE A 41 1.10 -15.57 -6.45
C PHE A 41 2.25 -16.28 -5.71
N ASN A 42 3.23 -16.82 -6.45
CA ASN A 42 4.43 -17.46 -5.89
C ASN A 42 5.69 -16.59 -6.04
N LYS A 43 5.53 -15.26 -6.06
CA LYS A 43 6.62 -14.31 -6.27
C LYS A 43 6.50 -13.17 -5.25
N THR A 44 6.78 -11.93 -5.64
CA THR A 44 6.52 -10.79 -4.76
C THR A 44 5.01 -10.54 -4.70
N ARG A 45 4.47 -10.36 -3.49
CA ARG A 45 3.08 -9.94 -3.27
C ARG A 45 3.06 -8.60 -2.56
N ILE A 46 2.09 -7.76 -2.90
CA ILE A 46 1.98 -6.39 -2.39
C ILE A 46 0.65 -6.23 -1.66
N GLY A 47 0.70 -5.60 -0.49
CA GLY A 47 -0.47 -5.12 0.25
C GLY A 47 -0.35 -3.64 0.56
N VAL A 48 -1.48 -3.00 0.84
CA VAL A 48 -1.54 -1.58 1.24
C VAL A 48 -2.49 -1.43 2.40
N VAL A 49 -2.01 -0.77 3.45
CA VAL A 49 -2.81 -0.30 4.57
C VAL A 49 -2.71 1.21 4.66
N LEU A 50 -3.81 1.84 5.06
CA LEU A 50 -3.87 3.26 5.34
C LEU A 50 -3.93 3.45 6.83
N TYR A 51 -3.21 4.43 7.35
CA TYR A 51 -3.34 4.81 8.75
C TYR A 51 -3.72 6.29 8.87
N SER A 52 -4.67 6.55 9.75
CA SER A 52 -4.99 7.89 10.23
C SER A 52 -5.39 7.82 11.70
N ASP A 53 -6.66 8.04 12.06
CA ASP A 53 -7.20 7.71 13.40
C ASP A 53 -7.34 6.20 13.61
N LEU A 54 -7.51 5.46 12.51
CA LEU A 54 -7.67 4.01 12.46
C LEU A 54 -6.82 3.44 11.31
N VAL A 55 -6.54 2.15 11.39
CA VAL A 55 -5.95 1.39 10.27
C VAL A 55 -7.07 0.86 9.36
N VAL A 56 -6.99 1.17 8.07
CA VAL A 56 -7.93 0.70 7.04
C VAL A 56 -7.18 -0.10 5.98
N HIS A 57 -7.70 -1.27 5.64
CA HIS A 57 -7.15 -2.08 4.57
C HIS A 57 -7.48 -1.44 3.22
N GLY A 58 -6.45 -1.12 2.44
CA GLY A 58 -6.60 -0.83 1.02
C GLY A 58 -6.82 -2.15 0.27
N PHE A 59 -5.86 -3.05 0.41
CA PHE A 59 -5.95 -4.45 -0.03
C PHE A 59 -4.81 -5.28 0.61
N ASP A 60 -5.04 -6.58 0.76
CA ASP A 60 -4.09 -7.52 1.33
C ASP A 60 -3.18 -8.15 0.26
N VAL A 61 -2.06 -8.74 0.69
CA VAL A 61 -1.07 -9.40 -0.19
C VAL A 61 -1.65 -10.56 -1.01
N ASN A 62 -2.80 -11.10 -0.62
CA ASN A 62 -3.46 -12.21 -1.32
C ASN A 62 -4.53 -11.76 -2.31
N ASP A 63 -4.90 -10.47 -2.32
CA ASP A 63 -5.99 -9.96 -3.16
C ASP A 63 -5.57 -9.85 -4.64
N HIS A 64 -4.26 -9.71 -4.88
CA HIS A 64 -3.71 -9.47 -6.21
C HIS A 64 -2.60 -10.45 -6.56
N THR A 65 -2.79 -11.20 -7.64
CA THR A 65 -1.80 -12.14 -8.19
C THR A 65 -1.12 -11.60 -9.46
N SER A 66 -1.36 -10.34 -9.79
CA SER A 66 -0.80 -9.67 -10.97
C SER A 66 -0.45 -8.22 -10.69
N LEU A 67 0.57 -7.72 -11.38
CA LEU A 67 0.97 -6.31 -11.32
C LEU A 67 -0.16 -5.36 -11.70
N SER A 68 -0.93 -5.70 -12.75
CA SER A 68 -2.01 -4.85 -13.26
C SER A 68 -3.18 -4.75 -12.29
N SER A 69 -3.56 -5.84 -11.63
CA SER A 69 -4.64 -5.83 -10.64
C SER A 69 -4.24 -5.02 -9.40
N ALA A 70 -3.03 -5.22 -8.88
CA ALA A 70 -2.50 -4.47 -7.73
C ALA A 70 -2.44 -2.95 -8.01
N ILE A 71 -1.92 -2.55 -9.18
CA ILE A 71 -1.89 -1.13 -9.57
C ILE A 71 -3.30 -0.56 -9.78
N GLY A 72 -4.20 -1.34 -10.37
CA GLY A 72 -5.59 -0.93 -10.58
C GLY A 72 -6.30 -0.62 -9.27
N ASP A 73 -6.09 -1.45 -8.25
CA ASP A 73 -6.72 -1.29 -6.94
C ASP A 73 -6.06 -0.20 -6.08
N LEU A 74 -4.73 -0.08 -6.17
CA LEU A 74 -3.95 1.02 -5.58
C LEU A 74 -4.53 2.40 -5.95
N TYR A 75 -5.01 2.56 -7.18
CA TYR A 75 -5.61 3.80 -7.65
C TYR A 75 -7.06 4.04 -7.21
N ARG A 76 -7.72 3.04 -6.63
CA ARG A 76 -9.08 3.14 -6.08
C ARG A 76 -9.09 3.49 -4.59
N ILE A 77 -7.93 3.43 -3.95
CA ILE A 77 -7.76 3.79 -2.55
C ILE A 77 -8.15 5.26 -2.34
N THR A 78 -8.94 5.51 -1.30
CA THR A 78 -9.42 6.83 -0.92
C THR A 78 -8.87 7.19 0.45
N ARG A 79 -8.57 8.47 0.67
CA ARG A 79 -8.07 8.97 1.95
C ARG A 79 -9.11 8.80 3.05
N THR A 80 -8.66 8.43 4.25
CA THR A 80 -9.53 8.22 5.41
C THR A 80 -9.66 9.46 6.29
N TYR A 81 -8.68 10.39 6.23
CA TYR A 81 -8.66 11.61 7.05
C TYR A 81 -8.54 11.30 8.55
N GLY A 82 -8.25 12.33 9.36
CA GLY A 82 -8.12 12.21 10.81
C GLY A 82 -6.69 12.38 11.34
N GLY A 83 -6.45 11.94 12.57
CA GLY A 83 -5.16 12.01 13.26
C GLY A 83 -4.08 11.11 12.65
N THR A 84 -2.89 11.12 13.26
CA THR A 84 -1.73 10.32 12.81
C THR A 84 -1.40 9.26 13.86
N ARG A 85 -1.93 8.04 13.71
CA ARG A 85 -1.73 6.91 14.64
C ARG A 85 -0.78 5.85 14.08
N ILE A 86 0.49 6.23 13.91
CA ILE A 86 1.54 5.30 13.47
C ILE A 86 1.74 4.15 14.46
N ASP A 87 1.41 4.36 15.74
CA ASP A 87 1.43 3.33 16.77
C ASP A 87 0.45 2.18 16.46
N GLU A 88 -0.68 2.46 15.81
CA GLU A 88 -1.64 1.40 15.46
C GLU A 88 -1.19 0.58 14.26
N VAL A 89 -0.59 1.20 13.24
CA VAL A 89 -0.20 0.50 12.01
C VAL A 89 1.02 -0.41 12.18
N ILE A 90 1.88 -0.17 13.18
CA ILE A 90 3.02 -1.06 13.45
C ILE A 90 2.63 -2.35 14.20
N HIS A 91 1.41 -2.39 14.76
CA HIS A 91 0.84 -3.57 15.41
C HIS A 91 -0.01 -4.43 14.46
N TYR A 92 -0.09 -4.01 13.21
CA TYR A 92 -0.74 -4.73 12.11
C TYR A 92 0.12 -5.92 11.64
#